data_AF-A0A4R4SG85-F1
#
_entry.id   AF-A0A4R4SG85-F1
#
_cell.length_a   1.000
_cell.length_b   1.000
_cell.length_c   1.000
_cell.angle_alpha   90.00
_cell.angle_beta   90.00
_cell.angle_gamma   90.00
#
_symmetry.space_group_name_H-M   'P 1'
#
loop_
_entity.id
_entity.type
_entity.pdbx_description
1 polymer ?
#
loop_
_entity_poly.entity_id
_entity_poly.type
_entity_poly.pdbx_seq_one_letter_code
_entity_poly.pdbx_strand_id
1 'polypeptide(L)'
;MSLTSRRTRQREQTGERVTGDHEASMGELVADLAADTQTLFRQELELAKAEMRQEAGRAGRAGGMFGGAGFALVMMAVFGSLGAMFALTAVLANTWSALIVAGAWLLIGVALFLLGRLGLRNRSMAPRRTIQTLKEDAEWARHRTRRTHPIE
;
A
#
# COMPACT_ATOMS: atom_id res chain seq x y z
N MET A 1 35.48 -60.31 14.20
CA MET A 1 35.65 -60.42 15.66
C MET A 1 34.63 -59.46 16.31
N SER A 2 33.54 -60.02 16.86
CA SER A 2 32.65 -59.52 17.95
C SER A 2 32.32 -58.00 18.00
N LEU A 3 31.08 -57.49 18.00
CA LEU A 3 29.92 -57.89 18.81
C LEU A 3 28.61 -57.37 18.19
N THR A 4 27.78 -58.30 17.76
CA THR A 4 26.32 -58.17 17.66
C THR A 4 25.74 -58.36 19.05
N SER A 5 25.07 -57.36 19.66
CA SER A 5 23.94 -57.56 20.59
C SER A 5 23.53 -56.28 21.33
N ARG A 6 22.74 -55.40 20.72
CA ARG A 6 21.93 -54.39 21.46
C ARG A 6 20.63 -54.03 20.73
N ARG A 7 19.88 -55.02 20.24
CA ARG A 7 18.57 -54.78 19.59
C ARG A 7 17.38 -55.49 20.23
N THR A 8 17.57 -56.21 21.32
CA THR A 8 16.55 -57.13 21.87
C THR A 8 15.88 -56.69 23.17
N ARG A 9 16.08 -55.45 23.64
CA ARG A 9 15.42 -54.96 24.88
C ARG A 9 14.45 -53.78 24.71
N GLN A 10 14.03 -53.47 23.49
CA GLN A 10 13.06 -52.39 23.28
C GLN A 10 11.69 -52.86 22.76
N ARG A 11 11.47 -54.17 22.70
CA ARG A 11 10.19 -54.77 22.24
C ARG A 11 9.25 -55.22 23.36
N GLU A 12 9.61 -55.01 24.63
CA GLU A 12 8.81 -55.46 25.79
C GLU A 12 8.14 -54.32 26.58
N GLN A 13 8.25 -53.05 26.14
CA GLN A 13 7.52 -51.93 26.75
C GLN A 13 6.29 -51.49 25.95
N THR A 14 5.74 -52.36 25.11
CA THR A 14 4.51 -52.10 24.34
C THR A 14 3.41 -53.07 24.78
N GLY A 15 3.15 -53.08 26.08
CA GLY A 15 2.25 -54.07 26.68
C GLY A 15 1.58 -53.59 27.96
N GLU A 16 1.35 -52.28 28.16
CA GLU A 16 0.40 -51.83 29.18
C GLU A 16 -0.03 -50.37 28.94
N ARG A 17 -1.16 -50.21 28.25
CA ARG A 17 -2.21 -49.19 28.40
C ARG A 17 -3.22 -49.37 27.26
N VAL A 18 -4.09 -50.36 27.45
CA VAL A 18 -5.39 -50.41 26.77
C VAL A 18 -6.31 -49.46 27.52
N THR A 19 -6.78 -48.41 26.85
CA THR A 19 -8.18 -47.94 26.76
C THR A 19 -8.22 -46.45 26.51
N GLY A 20 -8.65 -46.10 25.30
CA GLY A 20 -8.82 -44.73 24.86
C GLY A 20 -8.83 -44.63 23.35
N ASP A 21 -9.47 -45.59 22.66
CA ASP A 21 -10.06 -45.30 21.35
C ASP A 21 -11.12 -44.23 21.58
N HIS A 22 -10.68 -42.98 21.64
CA HIS A 22 -11.51 -41.87 21.24
C HIS A 22 -11.37 -41.87 19.73
N GLU A 23 -12.29 -42.57 19.05
CA GLU A 23 -12.75 -42.11 17.75
C GLU A 23 -12.89 -40.60 17.89
N ALA A 24 -11.99 -39.82 17.28
CA ALA A 24 -12.04 -38.36 17.38
C ALA A 24 -13.48 -37.97 17.07
N SER A 25 -14.20 -37.46 18.08
CA SER A 25 -15.62 -37.20 17.89
C SER A 25 -15.73 -36.16 16.78
N MET A 26 -16.82 -36.15 16.01
CA MET A 26 -17.01 -35.09 15.00
C MET A 26 -16.87 -33.68 15.59
N GLY A 27 -17.12 -33.51 16.89
CA GLY A 27 -16.89 -32.24 17.59
C GLY A 27 -15.41 -31.87 17.75
N GLU A 28 -14.51 -32.83 17.86
CA GLU A 28 -13.07 -32.61 18.01
C GLU A 28 -12.41 -32.27 16.67
N LEU A 29 -12.82 -32.95 15.59
CA LEU A 29 -12.43 -32.61 14.21
C LEU A 29 -12.89 -31.19 13.80
N VAL A 30 -14.10 -30.79 14.21
CA VAL A 30 -14.62 -29.44 13.96
C VAL A 30 -13.86 -28.40 14.79
N ALA A 31 -13.50 -28.72 16.03
CA ALA A 31 -12.69 -27.85 16.88
C ALA A 31 -11.28 -27.64 16.32
N ASP A 32 -10.64 -28.70 15.83
CA ASP A 32 -9.32 -28.63 15.19
C ASP A 32 -9.36 -27.82 13.88
N LEU A 33 -10.36 -28.05 13.03
CA LEU A 33 -10.52 -27.27 11.79
C LEU A 33 -10.78 -25.78 12.07
N ALA A 34 -11.54 -25.46 13.12
CA ALA A 34 -11.76 -24.08 13.56
C ALA A 34 -10.46 -23.43 14.07
N ALA A 35 -9.65 -24.17 14.83
CA ALA A 35 -8.34 -23.72 15.30
C ALA A 35 -7.36 -23.50 14.14
N ASP A 36 -7.34 -24.37 13.14
CA ASP A 36 -6.52 -24.24 11.94
C ASP A 36 -6.95 -23.03 11.10
N THR A 37 -8.26 -22.82 10.93
CA THR A 37 -8.80 -21.66 10.21
C THR A 37 -8.45 -20.35 10.92
N GLN A 38 -8.54 -20.32 12.26
CA GLN A 38 -8.11 -19.17 13.06
C GLN A 38 -6.60 -18.90 12.91
N THR A 39 -5.80 -19.96 12.78
CA THR A 39 -4.36 -19.88 12.58
C THR A 39 -4.03 -19.30 11.19
N LEU A 40 -4.68 -19.78 10.13
CA LEU A 40 -4.54 -19.23 8.78
C LEU A 40 -4.95 -17.75 8.72
N PHE A 41 -6.07 -17.38 9.34
CA PHE A 41 -6.52 -15.99 9.37
C PHE A 41 -5.51 -15.07 10.05
N ARG A 42 -4.89 -15.51 11.16
CA ARG A 42 -3.82 -14.77 11.82
C ARG A 42 -2.58 -14.64 10.92
N GLN A 43 -2.21 -15.70 10.20
CA GLN A 43 -1.08 -15.68 9.28
C GLN A 43 -1.31 -14.73 8.10
N GLU A 44 -2.50 -14.73 7.50
CA GLU A 44 -2.86 -13.83 6.41
C GLU A 44 -2.83 -12.37 6.87
N LEU A 45 -3.30 -12.09 8.09
CA LEU A 45 -3.18 -10.76 8.69
C LEU A 45 -1.72 -10.34 8.93
N GLU A 46 -0.88 -11.24 9.43
CA GLU A 46 0.54 -10.95 9.63
C GLU A 46 1.27 -10.75 8.30
N LEU A 47 0.93 -11.52 7.27
CA LEU A 47 1.44 -11.36 5.92
C LEU A 47 1.01 -10.02 5.33
N ALA A 48 -0.28 -9.70 5.38
CA ALA A 48 -0.82 -8.42 4.90
C ALA A 48 -0.17 -7.24 5.63
N LYS A 49 0.02 -7.33 6.95
CA LYS A 49 0.77 -6.30 7.72
C LYS A 49 2.22 -6.18 7.24
N ALA A 50 2.89 -7.30 6.98
CA ALA A 50 4.28 -7.29 6.50
C ALA A 50 4.38 -6.66 5.11
N GLU A 51 3.49 -7.02 4.19
CA GLU A 51 3.42 -6.46 2.84
C GLU A 51 3.09 -4.97 2.88
N MET A 52 2.06 -4.56 3.64
CA MET A 52 1.73 -3.14 3.84
C MET A 52 2.90 -2.34 4.41
N ARG A 53 3.65 -2.88 5.38
CA ARG A 53 4.86 -2.22 5.92
C ARG A 53 5.94 -2.08 4.86
N GLN A 54 6.13 -3.10 4.03
CA GLN A 54 7.12 -3.07 2.96
C GLN A 54 6.75 -2.04 1.89
N GLU A 55 5.49 -2.02 1.47
CA GLU A 55 4.95 -1.04 0.53
C GLU A 55 5.03 0.38 1.10
N ALA A 56 4.60 0.58 2.34
CA ALA A 56 4.68 1.87 3.03
C ALA A 56 6.13 2.37 3.15
N GLY A 57 7.09 1.47 3.43
CA GLY A 57 8.50 1.81 3.46
C GLY A 57 9.06 2.22 2.09
N ARG A 58 8.69 1.50 1.03
CA ARG A 58 9.08 1.84 -0.35
C ARG A 58 8.46 3.17 -0.79
N ALA A 59 7.16 3.35 -0.57
CA ALA A 59 6.44 4.57 -0.88
C ALA A 59 6.95 5.76 -0.05
N GLY A 60 7.25 5.54 1.23
CA GLY A 60 7.82 6.55 2.13
C GLY A 60 9.21 6.98 1.69
N ARG A 61 10.08 6.05 1.28
CA ARG A 61 11.41 6.37 0.75
C ARG A 61 11.31 7.14 -0.56
N ALA A 62 10.46 6.68 -1.49
CA ALA A 62 10.23 7.38 -2.75
C ALA A 62 9.66 8.79 -2.51
N GLY A 63 8.65 8.92 -1.65
CA GLY A 63 8.06 10.19 -1.23
C GLY A 63 9.09 11.12 -0.58
N GLY A 64 9.96 10.59 0.29
CA GLY A 64 11.05 11.33 0.89
C GLY A 64 12.08 11.82 -0.13
N MET A 65 12.46 10.98 -1.10
CA MET A 65 13.38 11.36 -2.19
C MET A 65 12.77 12.44 -3.09
N PHE A 66 11.50 12.29 -3.50
CA PHE A 66 10.81 13.31 -4.29
C PHE A 66 10.61 14.61 -3.50
N GLY A 67 10.30 14.52 -2.21
CA GLY A 67 10.21 15.69 -1.33
C GLY A 67 11.55 16.42 -1.21
N GLY A 68 12.64 15.68 -0.98
CA GLY A 68 13.99 16.22 -0.93
C GLY A 68 14.43 16.83 -2.26
N ALA A 69 14.16 16.16 -3.39
CA ALA A 69 14.45 16.69 -4.72
C ALA A 69 13.65 17.97 -5.02
N GLY A 70 12.36 17.98 -4.69
CA GLY A 70 11.51 19.17 -4.81
C GLY A 70 12.05 20.34 -3.99
N PHE A 71 12.40 20.10 -2.73
CA PHE A 71 13.01 21.12 -1.87
C PHE A 71 14.34 21.63 -2.45
N ALA A 72 15.23 20.74 -2.88
CA ALA A 72 16.50 21.12 -3.49
C ALA A 72 16.33 21.97 -4.75
N LEU A 73 15.34 21.65 -5.60
CA LEU A 73 15.02 22.44 -6.79
C LEU A 73 14.47 23.83 -6.43
N VAL A 74 13.63 23.94 -5.40
CA VAL A 74 13.15 25.25 -4.90
C VAL A 74 14.33 26.07 -4.38
N MET A 75 15.23 25.48 -3.58
CA MET A 75 16.43 26.18 -3.08
C MET A 75 17.35 26.61 -4.22
N MET A 76 17.59 25.74 -5.21
CA MET A 76 18.34 26.06 -6.42
C MET A 76 17.71 27.25 -7.14
N ALA A 77 16.38 27.30 -7.26
CA ALA A 77 15.69 28.39 -7.91
C ALA A 77 15.85 29.72 -7.14
N VAL A 78 15.80 29.69 -5.80
CA VAL A 78 16.02 30.88 -4.95
C VAL A 78 17.46 31.38 -5.08
N PHE A 79 18.45 30.52 -4.83
CA PHE A 79 19.87 30.92 -4.89
C PHE A 79 20.30 31.27 -6.31
N GLY A 80 19.81 30.54 -7.31
CA GLY A 80 20.01 30.85 -8.72
C GLY A 80 19.42 32.21 -9.11
N SER A 81 18.26 32.59 -8.57
CA SER A 81 17.66 33.91 -8.80
C SER A 81 18.48 35.03 -8.18
N LEU A 82 18.99 34.84 -6.96
CA LEU A 82 19.91 35.79 -6.32
C LEU A 82 21.21 35.91 -7.10
N GLY A 83 21.80 34.79 -7.50
CA GLY A 83 23.01 34.76 -8.32
C GLY A 83 22.82 35.45 -9.66
N ALA A 84 21.69 35.20 -10.34
CA ALA A 84 21.33 35.88 -11.58
C ALA A 84 21.14 37.39 -11.37
N MET A 85 20.47 37.80 -10.30
CA MET A 85 20.31 39.22 -9.95
C MET A 85 21.68 39.89 -9.74
N PHE A 86 22.56 39.30 -8.93
CA PHE A 86 23.90 39.84 -8.69
C PHE A 86 24.75 39.87 -9.96
N ALA A 87 24.68 38.83 -10.81
CA ALA A 87 25.37 38.83 -12.10
C ALA A 87 24.88 39.98 -13.00
N LEU A 88 23.56 40.23 -13.04
CA LEU A 88 22.99 41.35 -13.79
C LEU A 88 23.42 42.72 -13.24
N THR A 89 23.66 42.83 -11.93
CA THR A 89 24.14 44.11 -11.36
C THR A 89 25.51 44.56 -11.86
N ALA A 90 26.29 43.65 -12.48
CA ALA A 90 27.55 44.02 -13.11
C ALA A 90 27.38 44.89 -14.36
N VAL A 91 26.20 44.86 -15.00
CA VAL A 91 25.90 45.58 -16.25
C VAL A 91 24.68 46.50 -16.14
N LEU A 92 23.81 46.30 -15.15
CA LEU A 92 22.58 47.05 -14.92
C LEU A 92 22.53 47.60 -13.48
N ALA A 93 21.78 48.68 -13.26
CA ALA A 93 21.51 49.13 -11.90
C ALA A 93 20.71 48.07 -11.12
N ASN A 94 20.88 48.06 -9.79
CA ASN A 94 20.29 47.05 -8.90
C ASN A 94 18.76 46.91 -9.08
N THR A 95 18.05 48.03 -9.23
CA THR A 95 16.60 48.06 -9.44
C THR A 95 16.18 47.35 -10.71
N TRP A 96 16.87 47.59 -11.83
CA TRP A 96 16.53 46.96 -13.11
C TRP A 96 16.85 45.47 -13.12
N SER A 97 17.92 45.06 -12.45
CA SER A 97 18.27 43.65 -12.27
C SER A 97 17.18 42.91 -11.49
N ALA A 98 16.71 43.49 -10.38
CA ALA A 98 15.61 42.93 -9.60
C ALA A 98 14.31 42.80 -10.41
N LEU A 99 13.95 43.84 -11.19
CA LEU A 99 12.75 43.84 -12.01
C LEU A 99 12.79 42.78 -13.12
N ILE A 100 13.95 42.54 -13.73
CA ILE A 100 14.12 41.51 -14.76
C ILE A 100 13.91 40.11 -14.15
N VAL A 101 14.55 39.82 -13.02
CA VAL A 101 14.41 38.51 -12.35
C VAL A 101 12.97 38.31 -11.86
N ALA A 102 12.33 39.35 -11.31
CA ALA A 102 10.93 39.31 -10.92
C ALA A 102 10.00 39.08 -12.13
N GLY A 103 10.27 39.75 -13.26
CA GLY A 103 9.54 39.58 -14.51
C GLY A 103 9.67 38.15 -15.07
N ALA A 104 10.86 37.55 -14.98
CA ALA A 104 11.07 36.16 -15.38
C ALA A 104 10.20 35.21 -14.54
N TRP A 105 10.15 35.40 -13.21
CA TRP A 105 9.28 34.62 -12.32
C TRP A 105 7.79 34.83 -12.59
N LEU A 106 7.39 36.06 -12.93
CA LEU A 106 6.01 36.35 -13.32
C LEU A 106 5.61 35.54 -14.56
N LEU A 107 6.47 35.52 -15.59
CA LEU A 107 6.23 34.75 -16.81
C LEU A 107 6.14 33.25 -16.53
N ILE A 108 7.06 32.71 -15.72
CA ILE A 108 7.03 31.31 -15.28
C ILE A 108 5.72 31.01 -14.54
N GLY A 109 5.32 31.88 -13.61
CA GLY A 109 4.09 31.73 -12.83
C GLY A 109 2.83 31.72 -13.69
N VAL A 110 2.73 32.66 -14.65
CA VAL A 110 1.61 32.70 -15.61
C VAL A 110 1.58 31.43 -16.46
N ALA A 111 2.72 30.99 -16.98
CA ALA A 111 2.80 29.75 -17.76
C ALA A 111 2.32 28.54 -16.94
N LEU A 112 2.85 28.35 -15.73
CA LEU A 112 2.45 27.25 -14.85
C LEU A 112 0.96 27.31 -14.48
N PHE A 113 0.42 28.50 -14.21
CA PHE A 113 -1.01 28.69 -13.95
C PHE A 113 -1.87 28.25 -15.15
N LEU A 114 -1.50 28.65 -16.36
CA LEU A 114 -2.22 28.27 -17.59
C LEU A 114 -2.13 26.77 -17.86
N LEU A 115 -0.95 26.16 -17.71
CA LEU A 115 -0.75 24.72 -17.87
C LEU A 115 -1.56 23.93 -16.83
N GLY A 116 -1.53 24.36 -15.57
CA GLY A 116 -2.32 23.75 -14.49
C GLY A 116 -3.82 23.84 -14.76
N ARG A 117 -4.29 25.01 -15.20
CA ARG A 117 -5.70 25.23 -15.56
C ARG A 117 -6.13 24.35 -16.74
N LEU A 118 -5.27 24.15 -17.74
CA LEU A 118 -5.57 23.28 -18.87
C LEU A 118 -5.64 21.80 -18.44
N GLY A 119 -4.71 21.36 -17.60
CA GLY A 119 -4.72 20.00 -17.04
C GLY A 119 -5.99 19.71 -16.23
N LEU A 120 -6.49 20.68 -15.46
CA LEU A 120 -7.74 20.56 -14.69
C LEU A 120 -8.98 20.53 -15.59
N ARG A 121 -9.01 21.29 -16.69
CA ARG A 121 -10.13 21.26 -17.65
C ARG A 121 -10.25 19.94 -18.40
N ASN A 122 -9.13 19.26 -18.63
CA ASN A 122 -9.08 18.07 -19.47
C ASN A 122 -9.32 16.74 -18.73
N ARG A 123 -9.49 16.75 -17.41
CA ARG A 123 -9.82 15.56 -16.63
C ARG A 123 -11.15 15.74 -15.89
N SER A 124 -12.18 14.98 -16.25
CA SER A 124 -13.31 14.78 -15.34
C SER A 124 -12.80 13.99 -14.13
N MET A 125 -12.49 14.67 -13.03
CA MET A 125 -11.90 14.09 -11.82
C MET A 125 -12.77 13.02 -11.13
N ALA A 126 -14.02 12.84 -11.56
CA ALA A 126 -14.86 11.75 -11.10
C ALA A 126 -14.53 10.46 -11.89
N PRO A 127 -14.12 9.36 -11.25
CA PRO A 127 -13.99 8.06 -11.90
C PRO A 127 -15.39 7.55 -12.27
N ARG A 128 -15.89 8.03 -13.41
CA ARG A 128 -17.28 7.79 -13.86
C ARG A 128 -17.63 6.31 -13.88
N ARG A 129 -16.67 5.46 -14.28
CA ARG A 129 -16.82 4.00 -14.33
C ARG A 129 -16.97 3.40 -12.94
N THR A 130 -16.09 3.72 -12.00
CA THR A 130 -16.17 3.25 -10.60
C THR A 130 -17.46 3.70 -9.93
N ILE A 131 -17.87 4.96 -10.16
CA ILE A 131 -19.14 5.48 -9.62
C ILE A 131 -20.34 4.76 -10.26
N GLN A 132 -20.27 4.37 -11.54
CA GLN A 132 -21.31 3.60 -12.21
C GLN A 132 -21.43 2.19 -11.63
N THR A 133 -20.30 1.48 -11.50
CA THR A 133 -20.29 0.12 -10.94
C THR A 133 -20.81 0.10 -9.50
N LEU A 134 -20.41 1.05 -8.66
CA LEU A 134 -20.94 1.16 -7.29
C LEU A 134 -22.46 1.45 -7.24
N LYS A 135 -22.99 2.17 -8.23
CA LYS A 135 -24.44 2.41 -8.35
C LYS A 135 -25.17 1.14 -8.77
N GLU A 136 -24.65 0.43 -9.76
CA GLU A 136 -25.20 -0.85 -10.23
C GLU A 136 -25.20 -1.89 -9.10
N ASP A 137 -24.10 -2.00 -8.34
CA ASP A 137 -23.99 -2.91 -7.19
C ASP A 137 -25.02 -2.56 -6.09
N ALA A 138 -25.21 -1.27 -5.82
CA ALA A 138 -26.21 -0.79 -4.86
C ALA A 138 -27.65 -1.06 -5.33
N GLU A 139 -27.92 -0.98 -6.64
CA GLU A 139 -29.21 -1.34 -7.23
C GLU A 139 -29.46 -2.85 -7.14
N TRP A 140 -28.47 -3.68 -7.47
CA TRP A 140 -28.55 -5.14 -7.33
C TRP A 140 -28.80 -5.57 -5.87
N ALA A 141 -28.15 -4.93 -4.90
CA ALA A 141 -28.36 -5.19 -3.48
C ALA A 141 -29.80 -4.86 -3.04
N ARG A 142 -30.40 -3.79 -3.58
CA ARG A 142 -31.79 -3.38 -3.29
C ARG A 142 -32.83 -4.33 -3.89
N HIS A 143 -32.55 -4.97 -5.02
CA HIS A 143 -33.49 -5.89 -5.68
C HIS A 143 -33.50 -7.32 -5.11
N ARG A 144 -32.53 -7.71 -4.27
CA ARG A 144 -32.39 -9.09 -3.76
C ARG A 144 -33.37 -9.46 -2.63
N THR A 145 -34.13 -8.53 -2.08
CA THR A 145 -35.08 -8.79 -0.97
C THR A 145 -36.49 -9.22 -1.39
N ARG A 146 -36.76 -9.47 -2.68
CA ARG A 146 -38.11 -9.85 -3.19
C ARG A 146 -38.19 -11.18 -3.97
N ARG A 147 -37.36 -12.17 -3.66
CA ARG A 147 -37.57 -13.54 -4.17
C ARG A 147 -37.58 -14.57 -3.05
N THR A 148 -38.75 -14.78 -2.44
CA THR A 148 -39.08 -16.04 -1.78
C THR A 148 -39.56 -17.00 -2.86
N HIS A 149 -38.76 -18.02 -3.17
CA HIS A 149 -39.19 -19.15 -3.99
C HIS A 149 -40.11 -20.04 -3.14
N PRO A 150 -41.39 -20.25 -3.52
CA PRO A 150 -42.20 -21.31 -2.94
C PRO A 150 -41.66 -22.64 -3.48
N ILE A 151 -41.33 -23.54 -2.54
CA ILE A 151 -40.91 -24.91 -2.78
C ILE A 151 -42.19 -25.73 -2.75
N GLU A 152 -42.65 -26.17 -3.93
CA GLU A 152 -43.60 -27.28 -4.07
C GLU A 152 -42.83 -28.58 -4.35
#